data_AF-A0A1B6KVZ8-F1
#
_entry.id   AF-A0A1B6KVZ8-F1
#
_cell.length_a   1.000
_cell.length_b   1.000
_cell.length_c   1.000
_cell.angle_alpha   90.00
_cell.angle_beta   90.00
_cell.angle_gamma   90.00
#
_symmetry.space_group_name_H-M   'P 1'
#
loop_
_entity.id
_entity.type
_entity.pdbx_description
1 polymer ?
#
loop_
_entity_poly.entity_id
_entity_poly.type
_entity_poly.pdbx_seq_one_letter_code
_entity_poly.pdbx_strand_id
1 'polypeptide(L)'
;MIVQQLKEGDFVQRSEFCRIMDEMLMEDLDATVFIQAHFHHDGYVNVQNCRYWASENPQELHQRPLHSLKVTVWCCISKLGIVGPYFLKRKELQLLLHQLATLKC
;
A
#
# COMPACT_ATOMS: atom_id res chain seq x y z
N MET A 1 -8.46 11.26 13.86
CA MET A 1 -7.47 10.44 13.13
C MET A 1 -7.45 9.07 13.78
N ILE A 2 -7.93 8.03 13.10
CA ILE A 2 -7.86 6.66 13.61
C ILE A 2 -6.51 6.10 13.19
N VAL A 3 -5.61 5.90 14.14
CA VAL A 3 -4.34 5.21 13.93
C VAL A 3 -4.37 3.88 14.67
N GLN A 4 -3.60 2.92 14.20
CA GLN A 4 -3.33 1.73 14.98
C GLN A 4 -2.68 2.15 16.30
N GLN A 5 -3.29 1.76 17.42
CA GLN A 5 -2.69 1.97 18.73
C GLN A 5 -1.42 1.12 18.84
N LEU A 6 -0.31 1.78 19.12
CA LEU A 6 0.95 1.11 19.41
C LEU A 6 0.94 0.60 20.86
N LYS A 7 1.36 -0.64 21.03
CA LYS A 7 1.67 -1.25 22.33
C LYS A 7 3.10 -0.90 22.71
N GLU A 8 3.42 -1.03 23.99
CA GLU A 8 4.76 -0.72 24.53
C GLU A 8 5.89 -1.46 23.78
N GLY A 9 5.69 -2.73 23.42
CA GLY A 9 6.65 -3.52 22.65
C GLY A 9 6.82 -3.07 21.19
N ASP A 10 5.84 -2.40 20.60
CA ASP A 10 5.89 -2.00 19.19
C ASP A 10 6.98 -0.95 18.94
N PHE A 11 7.26 -0.09 19.92
CA PHE A 11 8.28 0.96 19.77
C PHE A 11 9.68 0.35 19.57
N VAL A 12 10.04 -0.62 20.42
CA VAL A 12 11.33 -1.30 20.35
C VAL A 12 11.42 -2.12 19.08
N GLN A 13 10.39 -2.91 18.75
CA GLN A 13 10.38 -3.75 17.56
C GLN A 13 10.49 -2.94 16.27
N ARG A 14 9.80 -1.80 16.18
CA ARG A 14 9.86 -0.93 15.01
C ARG A 14 11.22 -0.26 14.87
N SER A 15 11.82 0.19 15.97
CA SER A 15 13.17 0.76 15.94
C SER A 15 14.21 -0.27 15.50
N GLU A 16 14.11 -1.50 16.01
CA GLU A 16 15.02 -2.58 15.67
C GLU A 16 14.85 -3.02 14.21
N PHE A 17 13.60 -3.10 13.73
CA PHE A 17 13.33 -3.34 12.31
C PHE A 17 13.99 -2.28 11.42
N CYS A 18 13.86 -0.99 11.76
CA CYS A 18 14.50 0.08 10.99
C CYS A 18 16.03 -0.06 10.97
N ARG A 19 16.66 -0.40 12.11
CA ARG A 19 18.10 -0.62 12.20
C ARG A 19 18.55 -1.77 11.30
N ILE A 20 17.87 -2.92 11.39
CA ILE A 20 18.16 -4.10 10.58
C ILE A 20 18.00 -3.80 9.09
N MET A 21 16.91 -3.13 8.70
CA MET A 21 16.67 -2.76 7.31
C MET A 21 17.73 -1.81 6.77
N ASP A 22 18.16 -0.83 7.55
CA ASP A 22 19.20 0.12 7.16
C ASP A 22 20.54 -0.61 6.93
N GLU A 23 20.94 -1.50 7.85
CA GLU A 23 22.13 -2.33 7.70
C GLU A 23 22.06 -3.21 6.44
N MET A 24 20.94 -3.89 6.20
CA MET A 24 20.74 -4.72 5.01
C MET A 24 20.84 -3.91 3.70
N LEU A 25 20.26 -2.71 3.66
CA LEU A 25 20.28 -1.85 2.47
C LEU A 25 21.66 -1.22 2.23
N MET A 26 22.45 -1.00 3.28
CA MET A 26 23.83 -0.50 3.18
C MET A 26 24.80 -1.59 2.73
N GLU A 27 24.61 -2.83 3.18
CA GLU A 27 25.45 -3.98 2.79
C GLU A 27 25.17 -4.44 1.36
N ASP A 28 23.89 -4.49 0.97
CA ASP A 28 23.47 -4.87 -0.38
C ASP A 28 22.67 -3.74 -1.03
N LEU A 29 23.37 -2.93 -1.83
CA LEU A 29 22.76 -1.85 -2.60
C LEU A 29 21.76 -2.37 -3.66
N ASP A 30 21.79 -3.66 -4.01
CA ASP A 30 20.81 -4.28 -4.92
C ASP A 30 19.62 -4.92 -4.17
N ALA A 31 19.60 -4.82 -2.84
CA ALA A 31 18.49 -5.26 -2.00
C ALA A 31 17.17 -4.63 -2.45
N THR A 32 16.12 -5.43 -2.33
CA THR A 32 14.81 -5.12 -2.88
C THR A 32 13.73 -5.37 -1.84
N VAL A 33 12.86 -4.37 -1.64
CA VAL A 33 11.73 -4.45 -0.70
C VAL A 33 10.46 -4.84 -1.45
N PHE A 34 9.86 -5.96 -1.05
CA PHE A 34 8.58 -6.41 -1.59
C PHE A 34 7.42 -5.71 -0.88
N ILE A 35 6.50 -5.16 -1.66
CA ILE A 35 5.27 -4.53 -1.16
C ILE A 35 4.05 -5.11 -1.85
N GLN A 36 2.94 -5.14 -1.12
CA GLN A 36 1.64 -5.56 -1.61
C GLN A 36 0.63 -4.44 -1.40
N ALA A 37 -0.12 -4.10 -2.44
CA ALA A 37 -1.18 -3.10 -2.40
C ALA A 37 -2.48 -3.62 -3.01
N HIS A 38 -3.60 -3.07 -2.55
CA HIS A 38 -4.93 -3.29 -3.13
C HIS A 38 -5.45 -2.00 -3.75
N PHE A 39 -5.83 -2.06 -5.01
CA PHE A 39 -6.47 -0.97 -5.74
C PHE A 39 -7.91 -1.35 -6.03
N HIS A 40 -8.83 -0.48 -5.65
CA HIS A 40 -10.26 -0.69 -5.84
C HIS A 40 -10.77 0.16 -7.00
N HIS A 41 -11.65 -0.40 -7.81
CA HIS A 41 -12.16 0.27 -9.02
C HIS A 41 -13.07 1.47 -8.71
N ASP A 42 -13.72 1.46 -7.56
CA ASP A 42 -14.57 2.56 -7.07
C ASP A 42 -13.75 3.75 -6.51
N GLY A 43 -12.42 3.74 -6.67
CA GLY A 43 -11.54 4.76 -6.11
C GLY A 43 -11.36 4.62 -4.60
N TYR A 44 -11.76 3.49 -4.00
CA TYR A 44 -11.62 3.30 -2.57
C TYR A 44 -10.14 3.28 -2.13
N VAL A 45 -9.83 4.19 -1.22
CA VAL A 45 -8.57 4.23 -0.48
C VAL A 45 -8.85 3.73 0.94
N ASN A 46 -8.01 2.83 1.45
CA ASN A 46 -8.11 2.40 2.85
C ASN A 46 -8.05 3.63 3.76
N VAL A 47 -9.14 3.90 4.50
CA VAL A 47 -9.30 5.10 5.34
C VAL A 47 -8.24 5.17 6.44
N GLN A 48 -7.67 4.03 6.85
CA GLN A 48 -6.53 3.99 7.77
C GLN A 48 -5.25 4.59 7.15
N ASN A 49 -5.14 4.61 5.82
CA ASN A 49 -4.04 5.19 5.05
C ASN A 49 -4.39 6.54 4.39
N CYS A 50 -5.66 6.97 4.45
CA CYS A 50 -6.14 8.19 3.80
C CYS A 50 -6.44 9.27 4.86
N ARG A 51 -5.65 10.33 4.89
CA ARG A 51 -5.85 11.46 5.81
C ARG A 51 -6.61 12.57 5.10
N TYR A 52 -7.89 12.72 5.42
CA TYR A 52 -8.68 13.88 5.01
C TYR A 52 -8.27 15.09 5.86
N TRP A 53 -7.90 16.18 5.19
CA TRP A 53 -7.63 17.47 5.84
C TRP A 53 -8.83 18.39 5.61
N ALA A 54 -9.42 18.85 6.71
CA ALA A 54 -10.47 19.86 6.71
C ALA A 54 -10.30 20.71 7.97
N SER A 55 -10.73 21.98 7.91
CA SER A 55 -10.71 22.89 9.06
C SER A 55 -11.66 22.45 10.18
N GLU A 56 -12.72 21.72 9.82
CA GLU A 56 -13.73 21.18 10.73
C GLU A 56 -14.04 19.72 10.35
N ASN A 57 -14.52 18.92 11.30
CA ASN A 57 -14.90 17.52 11.02
C ASN A 57 -16.10 17.50 10.07
N PRO A 58 -15.97 16.96 8.84
CA PRO A 58 -17.02 17.06 7.83
C PRO A 58 -18.28 16.21 8.13
N GLN A 59 -18.24 15.33 9.16
CA GLN A 59 -19.36 14.45 9.53
C GLN A 59 -19.92 13.57 8.39
N GLU A 60 -19.14 13.37 7.33
CA GLU A 60 -19.56 12.60 6.16
C GLU A 60 -19.52 11.08 6.42
N LEU A 61 -20.67 10.43 6.30
CA LEU A 61 -20.81 8.98 6.37
C LEU A 61 -20.57 8.36 4.98
N HIS A 62 -19.45 7.69 4.82
CA HIS A 62 -19.11 7.00 3.58
C HIS A 62 -19.64 5.56 3.60
N GLN A 63 -20.79 5.33 2.95
CA GLN A 63 -21.33 3.99 2.70
C GLN A 63 -20.65 3.35 1.48
N ARG A 64 -20.45 2.02 1.51
CA ARG A 64 -19.83 1.31 0.40
C ARG A 64 -20.31 -0.13 0.25
N PRO A 65 -20.20 -0.72 -0.96
CA PRO A 65 -20.41 -2.14 -1.17
C PRO A 65 -19.41 -2.97 -0.35
N LEU A 66 -19.89 -4.05 0.28
CA LEU A 66 -19.03 -4.98 1.05
C LEU A 66 -18.00 -5.70 0.16
N HIS A 67 -18.28 -5.84 -1.13
CA HIS A 67 -17.49 -6.59 -2.10
C HIS A 67 -17.14 -5.74 -3.33
N SER A 68 -16.48 -4.59 -3.15
CA SER A 68 -15.98 -3.85 -4.30
C SER A 68 -14.84 -4.59 -5.02
N LEU A 69 -14.85 -4.53 -6.34
CA LEU A 69 -13.82 -5.15 -7.18
C LEU A 69 -12.47 -4.53 -6.88
N LYS A 70 -11.48 -5.38 -6.58
CA LYS A 70 -10.12 -4.95 -6.23
C LYS A 70 -9.04 -5.80 -6.89
N VAL A 71 -8.03 -5.11 -7.39
CA VAL A 71 -6.80 -5.71 -7.92
C VAL A 71 -5.75 -5.71 -6.83
N THR A 72 -5.10 -6.86 -6.62
CA THR A 72 -3.91 -6.95 -5.77
C THR A 72 -2.70 -6.81 -6.65
N VAL A 73 -1.81 -5.89 -6.31
CA VAL A 73 -0.53 -5.69 -6.99
C VAL A 73 0.58 -6.01 -6.00
N TRP A 74 1.52 -6.81 -6.45
CA TRP A 74 2.81 -7.00 -5.81
C TRP A 74 3.82 -6.19 -6.59
N CYS A 75 4.68 -5.44 -5.92
CA CYS A 75 5.84 -4.86 -6.59
C CYS A 75 7.02 -4.83 -5.65
N CYS A 76 8.16 -4.57 -6.25
CA CYS A 76 9.43 -4.50 -5.59
C CYS A 76 9.96 -3.06 -5.70
N ILE A 77 10.63 -2.57 -4.66
CA ILE A 77 11.34 -1.30 -4.69
C ILE A 77 12.81 -1.58 -4.41
N SER A 78 13.68 -1.13 -5.31
CA SER A 78 15.13 -1.15 -5.13
C SER A 78 15.71 0.25 -5.35
N LYS A 79 17.04 0.42 -5.20
CA LYS A 79 17.71 1.69 -5.53
C LYS A 79 17.47 2.15 -6.97
N LEU A 80 17.16 1.22 -7.88
CA LEU A 80 16.94 1.51 -9.30
C LEU A 80 15.49 1.94 -9.59
N GLY A 81 14.61 1.86 -8.60
CA GLY A 81 13.20 2.22 -8.69
C GLY A 81 12.28 1.03 -8.50
N ILE A 82 11.10 1.11 -9.10
CA ILE A 82 10.07 0.08 -8.98
C ILE A 82 10.39 -1.07 -9.94
N VAL A 83 10.61 -2.25 -9.36
CA VAL A 83 10.77 -3.49 -10.09
C VAL A 83 9.40 -4.17 -10.18
N GLY A 84 8.86 -4.22 -11.40
CA GLY A 84 7.77 -5.10 -11.84
C GLY A 84 6.49 -5.12 -10.98
N PRO A 85 5.42 -4.41 -11.37
CA PRO A 85 4.10 -4.68 -10.80
C PRO A 85 3.56 -6.03 -11.30
N TYR A 86 3.47 -7.00 -10.40
CA TYR A 86 2.78 -8.26 -10.61
C TYR A 86 1.33 -8.16 -10.16
N PHE A 87 0.43 -8.18 -11.13
CA PHE A 87 -1.00 -8.13 -10.88
C PHE A 87 -1.56 -9.53 -10.64
N LEU A 88 -2.08 -9.77 -9.44
CA LEU A 88 -2.72 -11.04 -9.11
C LEU A 88 -4.04 -11.16 -9.88
N LYS A 89 -4.07 -12.06 -10.88
CA LYS A 89 -5.26 -12.28 -11.72
C LYS A 89 -6.36 -12.95 -10.90
N ARG A 90 -7.50 -12.27 -10.74
CA ARG A 90 -8.80 -12.92 -10.52
C ARG A 90 -9.55 -12.96 -11.85
N LYS A 91 -10.30 -14.03 -12.09
CA LYS A 91 -11.06 -14.26 -13.34
C LYS A 91 -11.97 -13.07 -13.71
N GLU A 92 -12.39 -12.29 -12.73
CA GLU A 92 -13.32 -11.17 -12.87
C GLU A 92 -12.65 -9.82 -13.17
N LEU A 93 -11.30 -9.74 -13.19
CA LEU A 93 -10.55 -8.47 -13.26
C LEU A 93 -9.77 -8.29 -14.57
N GLN A 94 -10.09 -9.06 -15.61
CA GLN A 94 -9.34 -9.08 -16.86
C GLN A 94 -9.38 -7.73 -17.62
N LEU A 95 -10.47 -6.95 -17.48
CA LEU A 95 -10.54 -5.57 -17.97
C LEU A 95 -9.70 -4.58 -17.14
N LEU A 96 -9.57 -4.79 -15.82
CA LEU A 96 -8.87 -3.87 -14.91
C LEU A 96 -7.35 -3.85 -15.11
N LEU A 97 -6.77 -4.93 -15.63
CA LEU A 97 -5.35 -5.01 -15.95
C LEU A 97 -4.94 -4.02 -17.05
N HIS A 98 -5.81 -3.75 -18.03
CA HIS A 98 -5.49 -2.82 -19.13
C HIS A 98 -5.44 -1.36 -18.67
N GLN A 99 -6.28 -0.95 -17.71
CA GLN A 99 -6.32 0.42 -17.18
C GLN A 99 -5.20 0.71 -16.19
N LEU A 100 -4.79 -0.27 -15.38
CA LEU A 100 -3.66 -0.10 -14.45
C LEU A 100 -2.29 -0.24 -15.14
N ALA A 101 -2.18 -1.02 -16.21
CA ALA A 101 -0.96 -1.10 -17.02
C ALA A 101 -0.67 0.18 -17.83
N THR A 102 -1.64 1.08 -17.95
CA THR A 102 -1.50 2.38 -18.62
C THR A 102 -1.16 3.54 -17.67
N LEU A 103 -1.16 3.31 -16.35
CA LEU A 103 -0.49 4.19 -15.38
C LEU A 103 1.03 4.01 -15.54
N LYS A 104 1.57 4.60 -16.60
CA LYS A 104 2.97 4.97 -16.65
C LYS A 104 3.17 6.07 -15.61
N CYS A 105 3.81 5.71 -14.50
CA CYS A 105 4.64 6.69 -13.80
C CYS A 105 5.78 7.11 -14.73
#